data_AF-A0AAU3D323-F1
#
_entry.id   AF-A0AAU3D323-F1
#
_cell.length_a   1.000
_cell.length_b   1.000
_cell.length_c   1.000
_cell.angle_alpha   90.00
_cell.angle_beta   90.00
_cell.angle_gamma   90.00
#
_symmetry.space_group_name_H-M   'P 1'
#
loop_
_entity.id
_entity.type
_entity.pdbx_description
1 polymer ?
#
loop_
_entity_poly.entity_id
_entity_poly.type
_entity_poly.pdbx_seq_one_letter_code
_entity_poly.pdbx_strand_id
1 'polypeptide(L)'
;MEESASDVASVADGKSTKGGRRRQNAAHSALLDSFKDARLNSKLWQGWGFRIYPDTLAALKQRMNADRRSTGLKLAIGHYVDAALRSAPEDVDAMIKIADAYDDERVFDNETTRPSTYRVGVTAYGIASNLKVTMDEVDASRRGAAFVSAALQKLLDGLEAGGALALPPRGSR
;
A
#
# COMPACT_ATOMS: atom_id res chain seq x y z
N MET A 1 -16.20 38.83 56.80
CA MET A 1 -15.83 38.82 55.38
C MET A 1 -15.59 37.37 55.00
N GLU A 2 -16.54 36.87 54.21
CA GLU A 2 -16.55 35.65 53.38
C GLU A 2 -16.08 34.30 53.95
N GLU A 3 -17.10 33.55 54.36
CA GLU A 3 -17.38 32.14 54.01
C GLU A 3 -16.80 31.71 52.65
N SER A 4 -16.22 30.52 52.56
CA SER A 4 -16.55 29.56 51.49
C SER A 4 -15.96 28.18 51.77
N ALA A 5 -16.89 27.25 51.94
CA ALA A 5 -16.69 25.82 51.97
C ALA A 5 -16.13 25.31 50.63
N SER A 6 -15.32 24.26 50.69
CA SER A 6 -15.06 23.38 49.54
C SER A 6 -15.67 22.03 49.85
N ASP A 7 -16.84 21.76 49.25
CA ASP A 7 -17.42 20.44 49.18
C ASP A 7 -18.07 20.24 47.79
N VAL A 8 -17.96 19.00 47.32
CA VAL A 8 -18.71 18.35 46.23
C VAL A 8 -18.46 18.78 44.76
N ALA A 9 -17.90 17.86 43.96
CA ALA A 9 -18.63 17.28 42.83
C ALA A 9 -17.95 16.03 42.24
N SER A 10 -18.74 14.96 42.19
CA SER A 10 -18.49 13.66 41.58
C SER A 10 -18.97 13.63 40.13
N VAL A 11 -18.54 12.58 39.41
CA VAL A 11 -19.10 12.01 38.17
C VAL A 11 -18.75 12.68 36.84
N ALA A 12 -18.03 11.94 35.98
CA ALA A 12 -18.55 11.55 34.65
C ALA A 12 -17.70 10.45 34.01
N ASP A 13 -18.28 9.25 34.01
CA ASP A 13 -17.98 8.10 33.16
C ASP A 13 -18.05 8.51 31.68
N GLY A 14 -16.88 8.67 31.05
CA GLY A 14 -16.75 9.00 29.64
C GLY A 14 -16.79 7.75 28.77
N LYS A 15 -17.95 7.07 28.68
CA LYS A 15 -18.25 6.14 27.58
C LYS A 15 -18.13 6.90 26.26
N SER A 16 -17.00 6.76 25.58
CA SER A 16 -16.84 7.28 24.22
C SER A 16 -17.55 6.36 23.24
N THR A 17 -18.87 6.54 23.13
CA THR A 17 -19.66 6.11 21.99
C THR A 17 -19.27 6.99 20.80
N LYS A 18 -18.51 6.46 19.84
CA LYS A 18 -18.54 7.00 18.47
C LYS A 18 -18.52 5.86 17.47
N GLY A 19 -19.71 5.57 16.94
CA GLY A 19 -19.86 4.99 15.61
C GLY A 19 -19.09 5.86 14.61
N GLY A 20 -17.89 5.41 14.26
CA GLY A 20 -17.15 5.96 13.15
C GLY A 20 -17.76 5.41 11.88
N ARG A 21 -18.36 6.28 11.04
CA ARG A 21 -18.37 6.03 9.59
C ARG A 21 -16.98 5.50 9.25
N ARG A 22 -16.91 4.23 8.84
CA ARG A 22 -15.70 3.55 8.42
C ARG A 22 -15.02 4.47 7.40
N ARG A 23 -14.04 5.28 7.83
CA ARG A 23 -13.19 6.05 6.91
C ARG A 23 -12.66 4.97 5.99
N GLN A 24 -13.08 4.98 4.73
CA GLN A 24 -12.64 3.97 3.78
C GLN A 24 -11.12 4.03 3.80
N ASN A 25 -10.50 2.93 4.21
CA ASN A 25 -9.06 2.86 4.32
C ASN A 25 -8.49 3.11 2.90
N ALA A 26 -7.62 4.11 2.75
CA ALA A 26 -7.14 4.53 1.44
C ALA A 26 -6.45 3.39 0.69
N ALA A 27 -5.74 2.50 1.40
CA ALA A 27 -5.12 1.32 0.81
C ALA A 27 -6.17 0.29 0.33
N HIS A 28 -7.27 0.12 1.07
CA HIS A 28 -8.39 -0.74 0.63
C HIS A 28 -9.01 -0.18 -0.66
N SER A 29 -9.25 1.13 -0.71
CA SER A 29 -9.80 1.79 -1.91
C SER A 29 -8.85 1.67 -3.09
N ALA A 30 -7.56 1.96 -2.91
CA ALA A 30 -6.56 1.87 -3.98
C ALA A 30 -6.49 0.47 -4.59
N LEU A 31 -6.48 -0.58 -3.75
CA LEU A 31 -6.45 -1.97 -4.21
C LEU A 31 -7.73 -2.34 -4.98
N LEU A 32 -8.90 -1.94 -4.47
CA LEU A 32 -10.17 -2.24 -5.14
C LEU A 32 -10.33 -1.47 -6.45
N ASP A 33 -9.83 -0.24 -6.52
CA ASP A 33 -9.86 0.56 -7.75
C ASP A 33 -8.88 0.02 -8.78
N SER A 34 -7.69 -0.43 -8.37
CA SER A 34 -6.78 -1.19 -9.24
C SER A 34 -7.45 -2.45 -9.79
N PHE A 35 -8.12 -3.23 -8.93
CA PHE A 35 -8.86 -4.42 -9.38
C PHE A 35 -10.00 -4.10 -10.35
N LYS A 36 -10.77 -3.03 -10.11
CA LYS A 36 -11.83 -2.59 -11.04
C LYS A 36 -11.23 -2.16 -12.37
N ASP A 37 -10.14 -1.38 -12.35
CA ASP A 37 -9.45 -0.95 -13.55
C ASP A 37 -8.94 -2.14 -14.37
N ALA A 38 -8.35 -3.15 -13.72
CA ALA A 38 -7.92 -4.39 -14.37
C ALA A 38 -9.06 -5.11 -15.11
N ARG A 39 -10.28 -5.03 -14.59
CA ARG A 39 -11.47 -5.66 -15.21
C ARG A 39 -12.02 -4.84 -16.36
N LEU A 40 -12.06 -3.52 -16.23
CA LEU A 40 -12.64 -2.62 -17.22
C LEU A 40 -11.68 -2.35 -18.39
N ASN A 41 -10.39 -2.21 -18.07
CA ASN A 41 -9.35 -1.73 -18.97
C ASN A 41 -8.24 -2.77 -19.18
N SER A 42 -8.55 -4.06 -19.09
CA SER A 42 -7.57 -5.17 -19.16
C SER A 42 -6.64 -5.15 -20.39
N LYS A 43 -7.09 -4.59 -21.51
CA LYS A 43 -6.29 -4.44 -22.74
C LYS A 43 -5.17 -3.39 -22.60
N LEU A 44 -5.34 -2.43 -21.70
CA LEU A 44 -4.38 -1.37 -21.42
C LEU A 44 -3.33 -1.77 -20.37
N TRP A 45 -3.52 -2.92 -19.72
CA TRP A 45 -2.60 -3.43 -18.70
C TRP A 45 -1.39 -4.09 -19.34
N GLN A 46 -0.18 -3.69 -18.95
CA GLN A 46 1.07 -4.10 -19.60
C GLN A 46 1.96 -4.88 -18.63
N GLY A 47 2.69 -5.86 -19.16
CA GLY A 47 3.62 -6.67 -18.38
C GLY A 47 4.95 -5.94 -18.19
N TRP A 48 5.44 -5.90 -16.95
CA TRP A 48 6.77 -5.38 -16.64
C TRP A 48 7.50 -6.30 -15.65
N GLY A 49 8.84 -6.34 -15.75
CA GLY A 49 9.69 -7.14 -14.89
C GLY A 49 9.98 -6.43 -13.57
N PHE A 50 9.33 -6.85 -12.49
CA PHE A 50 9.52 -6.28 -11.16
C PHE A 50 10.51 -7.10 -10.34
N ARG A 51 11.43 -6.42 -9.66
CA ARG A 51 12.23 -6.99 -8.59
C ARG A 51 11.59 -6.58 -7.26
N ILE A 52 11.15 -7.56 -6.47
CA ILE A 52 10.52 -7.37 -5.16
C ILE A 52 11.27 -8.25 -4.18
N TYR A 53 11.66 -7.68 -3.05
CA TYR A 53 12.42 -8.44 -2.05
C TYR A 53 11.60 -9.64 -1.50
N PRO A 54 12.27 -10.76 -1.17
CA PRO A 54 11.59 -12.00 -0.84
C PRO A 54 10.63 -11.92 0.36
N ASP A 55 10.97 -11.13 1.37
CA ASP A 55 10.16 -10.92 2.58
C ASP A 55 8.85 -10.17 2.27
N THR A 56 8.94 -9.09 1.49
CA THR A 56 7.79 -8.30 1.03
C THR A 56 6.91 -9.14 0.13
N LEU A 57 7.51 -9.95 -0.74
CA LEU A 57 6.76 -10.87 -1.58
C LEU A 57 6.05 -11.95 -0.75
N ALA A 58 6.67 -12.43 0.33
CA ALA A 58 6.04 -13.38 1.25
C ALA A 58 4.87 -12.74 2.02
N ALA A 59 5.07 -11.54 2.58
CA ALA A 59 4.02 -10.77 3.25
C ALA A 59 2.84 -10.48 2.31
N LEU A 60 3.13 -10.07 1.07
CA LEU A 60 2.13 -9.87 0.03
C LEU A 60 1.31 -11.14 -0.25
N LYS A 61 1.97 -12.30 -0.40
CA LYS A 61 1.27 -13.58 -0.63
C LYS A 61 0.36 -13.96 0.55
N GLN A 62 0.81 -13.72 1.79
CA GLN A 62 -0.03 -13.94 2.98
C GLN A 62 -1.24 -13.02 2.96
N ARG A 63 -1.04 -11.74 2.66
CA ARG A 63 -2.11 -10.75 2.57
C ARG A 63 -3.13 -11.11 1.48
N MET A 64 -2.66 -11.50 0.29
CA MET A 64 -3.50 -11.96 -0.81
C MET A 64 -4.43 -13.10 -0.41
N ASN A 65 -3.94 -14.06 0.37
CA ASN A 65 -4.75 -15.17 0.87
C ASN A 65 -5.80 -14.72 1.90
N ALA A 66 -5.49 -13.73 2.73
CA ALA A 66 -6.45 -13.13 3.64
C ALA A 66 -7.56 -12.38 2.87
N ASP A 67 -7.18 -11.51 1.93
CA ASP A 67 -8.12 -10.71 1.14
C ASP A 67 -9.00 -11.56 0.23
N ARG A 68 -8.46 -12.66 -0.32
CA ARG A 68 -9.26 -13.64 -1.07
C ARG A 68 -10.31 -14.31 -0.20
N ARG A 69 -9.98 -14.63 1.06
CA ARG A 69 -10.93 -15.24 2.01
C ARG A 69 -12.03 -14.25 2.44
N SER A 70 -11.70 -12.96 2.60
CA SER A 70 -12.68 -11.96 3.03
C SER A 70 -13.58 -11.46 1.90
N THR A 71 -13.08 -11.37 0.66
CA THR A 71 -13.82 -10.75 -0.45
C THR A 71 -14.31 -11.73 -1.52
N GLY A 72 -13.69 -12.90 -1.64
CA GLY A 72 -13.89 -13.82 -2.76
C GLY A 72 -13.33 -13.33 -4.10
N LEU A 73 -12.67 -12.16 -4.16
CA LEU A 73 -12.11 -11.62 -5.40
C LEU A 73 -10.85 -12.40 -5.82
N LYS A 74 -10.66 -12.52 -7.14
CA LYS A 74 -9.42 -13.06 -7.74
C LYS A 74 -8.36 -11.96 -7.83
N LEU A 75 -7.83 -11.55 -6.67
CA LEU A 75 -6.74 -10.58 -6.60
C LEU A 75 -5.40 -11.26 -6.96
N ALA A 76 -4.62 -10.65 -7.85
CA ALA A 76 -3.30 -11.08 -8.27
C ALA A 76 -2.25 -10.07 -7.83
N ILE A 77 -0.97 -10.48 -7.78
CA ILE A 77 0.17 -9.62 -7.38
C ILE A 77 0.17 -8.30 -8.14
N GLY A 78 -0.11 -8.32 -9.45
CA GLY A 78 -0.18 -7.12 -10.29
C GLY A 78 -1.13 -6.04 -9.78
N HIS A 79 -2.26 -6.38 -9.15
CA HIS A 79 -3.17 -5.38 -8.57
C HIS A 79 -2.56 -4.67 -7.36
N TYR A 80 -1.75 -5.36 -6.56
CA TYR A 80 -1.08 -4.76 -5.41
C TYR A 80 0.09 -3.89 -5.86
N VAL A 81 0.87 -4.36 -6.84
CA VAL A 81 1.96 -3.57 -7.43
C VAL A 81 1.42 -2.30 -8.08
N ASP A 82 0.34 -2.41 -8.87
CA ASP A 82 -0.32 -1.27 -9.48
C ASP A 82 -0.85 -0.28 -8.44
N ALA A 83 -1.59 -0.75 -7.44
CA ALA A 83 -2.11 0.10 -6.37
C ALA A 83 -0.99 0.78 -5.55
N ALA A 84 0.10 0.07 -5.27
CA ALA A 84 1.25 0.60 -4.54
C ALA A 84 1.92 1.73 -5.33
N LEU A 85 2.25 1.49 -6.61
CA LEU A 85 2.95 2.47 -7.43
C LEU A 85 2.10 3.70 -7.74
N ARG A 86 0.79 3.54 -7.96
CA ARG A 86 -0.12 4.68 -8.14
C ARG A 86 -0.30 5.54 -6.89
N SER A 87 0.06 5.00 -5.71
CA SER A 87 0.00 5.70 -4.42
C SER A 87 1.38 6.16 -3.94
N ALA A 88 2.43 5.85 -4.70
CA ALA A 88 3.80 6.23 -4.39
C ALA A 88 4.08 7.67 -4.85
N PRO A 89 5.07 8.36 -4.24
CA PRO A 89 5.49 9.65 -4.75
C PRO A 89 6.09 9.52 -6.16
N GLU A 90 5.92 10.56 -6.97
CA GLU A 90 6.54 10.69 -8.30
C GLU A 90 7.86 11.46 -8.27
N ASP A 91 8.16 12.15 -7.16
CA ASP A 91 9.38 12.90 -6.93
C ASP A 91 10.58 11.98 -6.62
N VAL A 92 11.70 12.18 -7.32
CA VAL A 92 12.88 11.30 -7.26
C VAL A 92 13.52 11.28 -5.88
N ASP A 93 13.66 12.45 -5.25
CA ASP A 93 14.26 12.56 -3.91
C ASP A 93 13.40 11.82 -2.87
N ALA A 94 12.07 11.95 -2.97
CA ALA A 94 11.15 11.20 -2.13
C ALA A 94 11.22 9.68 -2.38
N MET A 95 11.37 9.24 -3.65
CA MET A 95 11.55 7.82 -3.97
C MET A 95 12.84 7.26 -3.36
N ILE A 96 13.96 7.99 -3.47
CA ILE A 96 15.25 7.61 -2.89
C ILE A 96 15.15 7.50 -1.37
N LYS A 97 14.57 8.52 -0.73
CA LYS A 97 14.40 8.52 0.73
C LYS A 97 13.60 7.32 1.23
N ILE A 98 12.55 6.94 0.50
CA ILE A 98 11.74 5.77 0.83
C ILE A 98 12.53 4.47 0.62
N ALA A 99 13.33 4.39 -0.45
CA ALA A 99 14.18 3.24 -0.71
C ALA A 99 15.27 3.07 0.36
N ASP A 100 15.98 4.15 0.70
CA ASP A 100 17.03 4.14 1.73
C ASP A 100 16.45 3.76 3.10
N ALA A 101 15.34 4.37 3.52
CA ALA A 101 14.70 4.01 4.79
C ALA A 101 14.28 2.54 4.83
N TYR A 102 13.86 1.99 3.69
CA TYR A 102 13.46 0.61 3.59
C TYR A 102 14.64 -0.37 3.65
N ASP A 103 15.78 -0.03 3.02
CA ASP A 103 17.02 -0.81 3.09
C ASP A 103 17.71 -0.67 4.46
N ASP A 104 17.71 0.50 5.11
CA ASP A 104 18.33 0.72 6.41
C ASP A 104 17.72 -0.16 7.53
N GLU A 105 16.43 -0.46 7.42
CA GLU A 105 15.73 -1.35 8.33
C GLU A 105 16.10 -2.84 8.14
N ARG A 106 16.81 -3.19 7.06
CA ARG A 106 16.96 -4.57 6.59
C ARG A 106 18.35 -4.86 6.03
N VAL A 107 19.06 -5.80 6.66
CA VAL A 107 20.27 -6.38 6.07
C VAL A 107 19.85 -7.43 5.03
N PHE A 108 19.79 -7.05 3.75
CA PHE A 108 19.48 -7.98 2.67
C PHE A 108 20.67 -8.37 1.83
N ASP A 109 20.66 -9.64 1.43
CA ASP A 109 21.40 -10.11 0.27
C ASP A 109 20.57 -9.85 -1.00
N ASN A 110 20.89 -8.72 -1.66
CA ASN A 110 20.26 -8.28 -2.89
C ASN A 110 20.47 -9.26 -4.07
N GLU A 111 21.41 -10.21 -3.98
CA GLU A 111 21.67 -11.18 -5.05
C GLU A 111 20.53 -12.20 -5.24
N THR A 112 19.63 -12.34 -4.27
CA THR A 112 18.55 -13.33 -4.31
C THR A 112 17.28 -12.86 -5.03
N THR A 113 17.15 -11.57 -5.35
CA THR A 113 15.91 -11.03 -5.93
C THR A 113 15.85 -11.25 -7.45
N ARG A 114 15.13 -12.29 -7.88
CA ARG A 114 14.87 -12.55 -9.31
C ARG A 114 13.70 -11.72 -9.83
N PRO A 115 13.83 -11.07 -11.00
CA PRO A 115 12.73 -10.34 -11.59
C PRO A 115 11.57 -11.29 -11.95
N SER A 116 10.35 -10.85 -11.67
CA SER A 116 9.11 -11.55 -12.06
C SER A 116 8.20 -10.60 -12.82
N THR A 117 7.57 -11.09 -13.88
CA THR A 117 6.70 -10.27 -14.72
C THR A 117 5.30 -10.20 -14.16
N TYR A 118 4.81 -8.98 -13.90
CA TYR A 118 3.43 -8.73 -13.49
C TYR A 118 2.78 -7.72 -14.43
N ARG A 119 1.47 -7.88 -14.67
CA ARG A 119 0.69 -6.90 -15.44
C ARG A 119 0.17 -5.80 -14.51
N VAL A 120 0.35 -4.56 -14.91
CA VAL A 120 -0.09 -3.36 -14.18
C VAL A 120 -0.77 -2.37 -15.13
N GLY A 121 -1.51 -1.40 -14.60
CA GLY A 121 -2.14 -0.34 -15.38
C GLY A 121 -1.13 0.65 -15.96
N VAL A 122 -1.58 1.53 -16.84
CA VAL A 122 -0.73 2.46 -17.61
C VAL A 122 0.12 3.36 -16.71
N THR A 123 -0.45 3.89 -15.64
CA THR A 123 0.27 4.76 -14.69
C THR A 123 1.40 4.02 -13.99
N ALA A 124 1.12 2.86 -13.39
CA ALA A 124 2.13 2.06 -12.71
C ALA A 124 3.19 1.53 -13.69
N TYR A 125 2.80 1.18 -14.91
CA TYR A 125 3.73 0.82 -15.96
C TYR A 125 4.69 1.97 -16.29
N GLY A 126 4.18 3.19 -16.50
CA GLY A 126 5.00 4.36 -16.81
C GLY A 126 6.00 4.70 -15.71
N ILE A 127 5.61 4.56 -14.43
CA ILE A 127 6.54 4.69 -13.30
C ILE A 127 7.60 3.58 -13.37
N ALA A 128 7.18 2.33 -13.45
CA ALA A 128 8.09 1.18 -13.38
C ALA A 128 9.07 1.10 -14.55
N SER A 129 8.63 1.45 -15.77
CA SER A 129 9.44 1.39 -16.98
C SER A 129 10.52 2.47 -17.01
N ASN A 130 10.23 3.63 -16.42
CA ASN A 130 11.16 4.76 -16.37
C ASN A 130 12.02 4.80 -15.11
N LEU A 131 11.63 4.05 -14.06
CA LEU A 131 12.28 4.08 -12.74
C LEU A 131 13.80 3.93 -12.80
N LYS A 132 14.32 3.03 -13.65
CA LYS A 132 15.77 2.87 -13.79
C LYS A 132 16.42 4.15 -14.31
N VAL A 133 15.88 4.73 -15.38
CA VAL A 133 16.41 5.96 -15.99
C VAL A 133 16.37 7.10 -14.99
N THR A 134 15.22 7.30 -14.34
CA THR A 134 15.02 8.32 -13.30
C THR A 134 16.01 8.19 -12.15
N MET A 135 16.33 6.96 -11.73
CA MET A 135 17.31 6.71 -10.66
C MET A 135 18.76 6.81 -11.15
N ASP A 136 19.04 6.46 -12.41
CA ASP A 136 20.38 6.61 -12.99
C ASP A 136 20.81 8.09 -13.06
N GLU A 137 19.87 9.00 -13.34
CA GLU A 137 20.13 10.45 -13.46
C GLU A 137 20.68 11.10 -12.17
N VAL A 138 20.55 10.41 -11.04
CA VAL A 138 20.97 10.86 -9.70
C VAL A 138 21.86 9.82 -9.00
N ASP A 139 22.54 8.96 -9.77
CA ASP A 139 23.46 7.92 -9.29
C ASP A 139 22.85 6.93 -8.27
N ALA A 140 21.54 6.71 -8.37
CA ALA A 140 20.75 5.88 -7.46
C ALA A 140 20.20 4.59 -8.09
N SER A 141 20.73 4.16 -9.24
CA SER A 141 20.25 3.03 -10.07
C SER A 141 19.84 1.76 -9.31
N ARG A 142 20.56 1.44 -8.22
CA ARG A 142 20.38 0.20 -7.46
C ARG A 142 19.15 0.23 -6.55
N ARG A 143 18.57 1.41 -6.31
CA ARG A 143 17.44 1.62 -5.38
C ARG A 143 16.08 1.28 -5.96
N GLY A 144 15.96 1.01 -7.25
CA GLY A 144 14.67 0.74 -7.88
C GLY A 144 13.91 -0.44 -7.28
N ALA A 145 14.61 -1.52 -6.91
CA ALA A 145 13.99 -2.68 -6.26
C ALA A 145 13.55 -2.38 -4.82
N ALA A 146 14.37 -1.65 -4.07
CA ALA A 146 14.05 -1.18 -2.73
C ALA A 146 12.82 -0.25 -2.75
N PHE A 147 12.76 0.70 -3.68
CA PHE A 147 11.60 1.59 -3.84
C PHE A 147 10.29 0.82 -4.11
N VAL A 148 10.30 -0.12 -5.07
CA VAL A 148 9.10 -0.92 -5.38
C VAL A 148 8.68 -1.75 -4.16
N SER A 149 9.64 -2.35 -3.45
CA SER A 149 9.38 -3.15 -2.25
C SER A 149 8.84 -2.30 -1.11
N ALA A 150 9.40 -1.10 -0.91
CA ALA A 150 8.95 -0.13 0.08
C ALA A 150 7.54 0.40 -0.21
N ALA A 151 7.23 0.71 -1.47
CA ALA A 151 5.89 1.14 -1.88
C ALA A 151 4.85 0.03 -1.62
N LEU A 152 5.21 -1.23 -1.91
CA LEU A 152 4.39 -2.40 -1.58
C LEU A 152 4.22 -2.56 -0.07
N GLN A 153 5.29 -2.47 0.72
CA GLN A 153 5.23 -2.59 2.17
C GLN A 153 4.30 -1.51 2.77
N LYS A 154 4.42 -0.27 2.33
CA LYS A 154 3.53 0.83 2.75
C LYS A 154 2.06 0.54 2.43
N LEU A 155 1.78 -0.05 1.25
CA LEU A 155 0.43 -0.48 0.91
C LEU A 155 -0.03 -1.60 1.86
N LEU A 156 0.81 -2.60 2.13
CA LEU A 156 0.50 -3.72 3.03
C LEU A 156 0.23 -3.25 4.47
N ASP A 157 1.01 -2.32 4.99
CA ASP A 157 0.82 -1.74 6.31
C ASP A 157 -0.50 -0.97 6.39
N GLY A 158 -0.80 -0.18 5.34
CA GLY A 158 -2.08 0.51 5.22
C GLY A 158 -3.26 -0.46 5.15
N LEU A 159 -3.13 -1.53 4.38
CA LEU A 159 -4.12 -2.60 4.27
C LEU A 159 -4.33 -3.30 5.62
N GLU A 160 -3.27 -3.58 6.38
CA GLU A 160 -3.30 -4.23 7.70
C GLU A 160 -3.96 -3.34 8.75
N ALA A 161 -3.61 -2.05 8.79
CA ALA A 161 -4.26 -1.07 9.65
C ALA A 161 -5.77 -0.92 9.36
N GLY A 162 -6.21 -1.24 8.13
CA GLY A 162 -7.63 -1.27 7.75
C GLY A 162 -8.36 -2.57 8.10
N GLY A 163 -7.63 -3.57 8.59
CA GLY A 163 -8.13 -4.92 8.84
C GLY A 163 -8.53 -5.65 7.55
N ALA A 164 -9.50 -6.55 7.69
CA ALA A 164 -10.00 -7.35 6.58
C ALA A 164 -10.54 -6.48 5.44
N LEU A 165 -10.09 -6.76 4.21
CA LEU A 165 -10.55 -6.07 3.01
C LEU A 165 -12.06 -6.24 2.87
N ALA A 166 -12.78 -5.13 2.79
CA ALA A 166 -14.23 -5.10 2.64
C ALA A 166 -14.62 -4.45 1.33
N LEU A 167 -15.58 -5.06 0.64
CA LEU A 167 -16.18 -4.47 -0.54
C LEU A 167 -17.03 -3.26 -0.13
N PRO A 168 -17.03 -2.16 -0.91
CA PRO A 168 -17.97 -1.08 -0.69
C PRO A 168 -19.41 -1.63 -0.75
N PRO A 169 -20.33 -1.09 0.07
CA PRO A 169 -21.72 -1.52 0.03
C PRO A 169 -22.24 -1.40 -1.40
N ARG A 170 -22.92 -2.46 -1.87
CA ARG A 170 -23.63 -2.41 -3.15
C ARG A 170 -24.69 -1.33 -3.03
N GLY A 171 -24.42 -0.15 -3.57
CA GLY A 171 -25.44 0.87 -3.70
C GLY A 171 -26.58 0.29 -4.51
N SER A 172 -27.77 0.25 -3.92
CA SER A 172 -29.04 0.09 -4.62
C SER A 172 -29.08 1.08 -5.79
N ARG A 173 -28.90 0.56 -7.00
CA ARG A 173 -29.42 1.21 -8.20
C ARG A 173 -30.83 0.71 -8.42
#